data_AF-A0A923QIZ4-F1
#
_entry.id   AF-A0A923QIZ4-F1
#
_cell.length_a   1.000
_cell.length_b   1.000
_cell.length_c   1.000
_cell.angle_alpha   90.00
_cell.angle_beta   90.00
_cell.angle_gamma   90.00
#
_symmetry.space_group_name_H-M   'P 1'
#
loop_
_entity.id
_entity.type
_entity.pdbx_description
1 polymer ?
#
loop_
_entity_poly.entity_id
_entity_poly.type
_entity_poly.pdbx_seq_one_letter_code
_entity_poly.pdbx_strand_id
1 'polypeptide(L)'
;PVFVYAVNRPLRSEFLNNFQVVPFFDIGSAWVGSNPYSENNTFNQKIYEQGPIKAKVINVRDPIVAGFGGGLRSKLFGYFIRYDVAYGIQDGEVASKPVQYVSLSLDF
;
A
#
# COMPACT_ATOMS: atom_id res chain seq x y z
N PRO A 1 13.41 -18.34 -0.30
CA PRO A 1 14.06 -18.11 -1.61
C PRO A 1 13.59 -19.18 -2.60
N VAL A 2 12.93 -18.80 -3.70
CA VAL A 2 12.15 -19.74 -4.54
C VAL A 2 13.07 -20.71 -5.30
N PHE A 3 14.15 -20.22 -5.92
CA PHE A 3 15.03 -21.05 -6.74
C PHE A 3 15.88 -22.05 -5.95
N VAL A 4 16.15 -21.78 -4.67
CA VAL A 4 16.92 -22.68 -3.82
C VAL A 4 16.16 -23.98 -3.57
N TYR A 5 14.83 -23.95 -3.50
CA TYR A 5 14.02 -25.16 -3.37
C TYR A 5 13.91 -25.96 -4.66
N ALA A 6 14.10 -25.33 -5.82
CA ALA A 6 14.04 -26.00 -7.12
C ALA A 6 15.37 -26.67 -7.54
N VAL A 7 16.48 -26.32 -6.89
CA VAL A 7 17.82 -26.72 -7.33
C VAL A 7 18.61 -27.33 -6.17
N ASN A 8 19.00 -28.61 -6.30
CA ASN A 8 19.76 -29.32 -5.27
C ASN A 8 21.29 -29.09 -5.37
N ARG A 9 21.71 -27.86 -5.68
CA ARG A 9 23.13 -27.46 -5.71
C ARG A 9 23.28 -25.98 -5.33
N PRO A 10 24.45 -25.57 -4.78
CA PRO A 10 24.70 -24.17 -4.49
C PRO A 10 24.60 -23.30 -5.75
N LEU A 11 23.81 -22.24 -5.69
CA LEU A 11 23.71 -21.24 -6.76
C LEU A 11 24.83 -20.20 -6.56
N ARG A 12 25.56 -19.85 -7.62
CA ARG A 12 26.58 -18.78 -7.56
C ARG A 12 26.00 -17.37 -7.58
N SER A 13 24.77 -17.21 -8.10
CA SER A 13 24.11 -15.91 -8.23
C SER A 13 23.47 -15.49 -6.91
N GLU A 14 23.89 -14.34 -6.37
CA GLU A 14 23.28 -13.75 -5.19
C GLU A 14 21.80 -13.40 -5.43
N PHE A 15 21.47 -12.95 -6.64
CA PHE A 15 20.09 -12.68 -7.03
C PHE A 15 19.21 -13.94 -6.95
N LEU A 16 19.65 -15.07 -7.51
CA LEU A 16 18.84 -16.29 -7.47
C LEU A 16 18.73 -16.88 -6.07
N ASN A 17 19.80 -16.78 -5.27
CA ASN A 17 19.78 -17.22 -3.87
C ASN A 17 18.81 -16.43 -3.00
N ASN A 18 18.56 -15.16 -3.32
CA ASN A 18 17.74 -14.26 -2.51
C ASN A 18 16.38 -13.93 -3.12
N PHE A 19 16.05 -14.49 -4.29
CA PHE A 19 14.79 -14.21 -4.95
C PHE A 19 13.60 -14.77 -4.15
N GLN A 20 12.66 -13.89 -3.83
CA GLN A 20 11.46 -14.14 -3.05
C GLN A 20 10.25 -13.56 -3.77
N VAL A 21 9.14 -14.29 -3.72
CA VAL A 21 7.80 -13.79 -4.07
C VAL A 21 7.05 -13.58 -2.77
N VAL A 22 6.49 -12.40 -2.56
CA VAL A 22 5.92 -11.98 -1.29
C VAL A 22 4.51 -11.45 -1.51
N PRO A 23 3.44 -12.22 -1.20
CA PRO A 23 2.10 -11.66 -1.13
C PRO A 23 1.97 -10.77 0.12
N PHE A 24 1.16 -9.72 0.04
CA PHE A 24 0.87 -8.86 1.18
C PHE A 24 -0.59 -8.38 1.19
N PHE A 25 -1.04 -8.04 2.39
CA PHE A 25 -2.32 -7.40 2.66
C PHE A 25 -2.11 -6.42 3.83
N ASP A 26 -2.45 -5.16 3.61
CA ASP A 26 -2.29 -4.07 4.57
C ASP A 26 -3.65 -3.42 4.81
N ILE A 27 -3.90 -3.00 6.06
CA ILE A 27 -5.09 -2.26 6.45
C ILE A 27 -4.68 -1.11 7.35
N GLY A 28 -5.28 0.05 7.14
CA GLY A 28 -4.92 1.27 7.85
C GLY A 28 -6.06 2.27 7.90
N SER A 29 -5.91 3.24 8.78
CA SER A 29 -6.82 4.37 8.91
C SER A 29 -6.07 5.57 9.46
N ALA A 30 -6.52 6.76 9.08
CA ALA A 30 -6.09 8.02 9.67
C ALA A 30 -7.33 8.83 9.99
N TRP A 31 -7.40 9.41 11.19
CA TRP A 31 -8.57 10.18 11.63
C TRP A 31 -8.24 11.32 12.58
N VAL A 32 -9.18 12.26 12.66
CA VAL A 32 -9.22 13.31 13.67
C VAL A 32 -10.39 13.05 14.62
N GLY A 33 -10.15 13.09 15.92
CA GLY A 33 -11.16 12.88 16.96
C GLY A 33 -10.96 11.59 17.75
N SER A 34 -12.03 11.14 18.43
CA SER A 34 -11.95 10.00 19.36
C SER A 34 -11.84 8.65 18.67
N ASN A 35 -12.30 8.52 17.42
CA ASN A 35 -12.28 7.29 16.66
C ASN A 35 -12.37 7.57 15.13
N PRO A 36 -12.09 6.57 14.27
CA PRO A 36 -12.13 6.73 12.81
C PRO A 36 -13.44 7.27 12.24
N TYR A 37 -14.57 6.97 12.88
CA TYR A 37 -15.92 7.36 12.45
C TYR A 37 -16.43 8.61 13.18
N SER A 38 -15.57 9.35 13.87
CA SER A 38 -15.95 10.59 14.54
C SER A 38 -16.48 11.60 13.53
N GLU A 39 -17.52 12.36 13.88
CA GLU A 39 -18.02 13.48 13.06
C GLU A 39 -16.96 14.57 12.84
N ASN A 40 -15.93 14.61 13.67
CA ASN A 40 -14.77 15.50 13.49
C ASN A 40 -13.81 15.01 12.40
N ASN A 41 -13.91 13.73 12.00
CA ASN A 41 -13.07 13.12 10.98
C ASN A 41 -13.52 13.50 9.55
N THR A 42 -13.52 14.79 9.25
CA THR A 42 -13.97 15.28 7.96
C THR A 42 -12.78 15.76 7.12
N PHE A 43 -12.06 14.82 6.51
CA PHE A 43 -10.93 15.17 5.62
C PHE A 43 -11.35 15.96 4.36
N ASN A 44 -12.63 15.94 4.00
CA ASN A 44 -13.14 16.54 2.76
C ASN A 44 -14.40 17.41 2.98
N GLN A 45 -14.36 18.36 3.93
CA GLN A 45 -15.40 19.39 4.00
C GLN A 45 -15.20 20.42 2.89
N LYS A 46 -16.21 20.63 2.04
CA LYS A 46 -16.27 21.81 1.17
C LYS A 46 -17.33 22.75 1.69
N ILE A 47 -16.92 23.96 2.02
CA ILE A 47 -17.83 25.03 2.43
C ILE A 47 -18.08 25.89 1.20
N TYR A 48 -19.34 26.00 0.82
CA TYR A 48 -19.80 26.89 -0.24
C TYR A 48 -20.57 28.04 0.42
N GLU A 49 -20.14 29.27 0.14
CA GLU A 49 -20.80 30.49 0.63
C GLU A 49 -21.29 31.29 -0.58
N GLN A 50 -22.60 31.55 -0.63
CA GLN A 50 -23.23 32.37 -1.67
C GLN A 50 -24.24 33.32 -1.03
N GLY A 51 -23.86 34.59 -0.89
CA GLY A 51 -24.68 35.60 -0.20
C GLY A 51 -24.93 35.21 1.27
N PRO A 52 -26.18 35.24 1.77
CA PRO A 52 -26.49 34.85 3.15
C PRO A 52 -26.53 33.34 3.38
N ILE A 53 -26.31 32.51 2.35
CA ILE A 53 -26.42 31.05 2.43
C ILE A 53 -25.03 30.43 2.59
N LYS A 54 -24.89 29.59 3.62
CA LYS A 54 -23.71 28.75 3.88
C LYS A 54 -24.09 27.28 3.78
N ALA A 55 -23.52 26.58 2.80
CA ALA A 55 -23.69 25.15 2.63
C ALA A 55 -22.39 24.41 2.97
N LYS A 56 -22.49 23.40 3.85
CA LYS A 56 -21.38 22.53 4.22
C LYS A 56 -21.59 21.17 3.58
N VAL A 57 -20.79 20.85 2.57
CA VAL A 57 -20.79 19.52 1.94
C VAL A 57 -19.77 18.66 2.65
N ILE A 58 -20.24 17.59 3.30
CA ILE A 58 -19.39 16.59 3.96
C ILE A 58 -19.31 15.40 3.03
N ASN A 59 -18.12 15.14 2.48
CA ASN A 59 -17.88 13.90 1.75
C ASN A 59 -17.50 12.80 2.74
N VAL A 60 -18.46 11.94 3.07
CA VAL A 60 -18.25 10.80 3.97
C VAL A 60 -17.53 9.72 3.17
N ARG A 61 -16.27 9.49 3.52
CA ARG A 61 -15.50 8.33 3.05
C ARG A 61 -15.32 7.37 4.21
N ASP A 62 -15.24 6.08 3.90
CA ASP A 62 -14.80 5.09 4.86
C ASP A 62 -13.38 5.46 5.33
N PRO A 63 -13.17 5.70 6.64
CA PRO A 63 -11.86 6.01 7.17
C PRO A 63 -10.90 4.82 7.10
N ILE A 64 -11.41 3.60 6.91
CA ILE A 64 -10.61 2.40 6.74
C ILE A 64 -10.23 2.28 5.25
N VAL A 65 -8.93 2.20 5.00
CA VAL A 65 -8.37 1.84 3.71
C VAL A 65 -7.62 0.54 3.85
N ALA A 66 -7.62 -0.26 2.80
CA ALA A 66 -6.81 -1.46 2.73
C ALA A 66 -6.06 -1.50 1.41
N GLY A 67 -5.12 -2.44 1.30
CA GLY A 67 -4.42 -2.70 0.07
C GLY A 67 -3.91 -4.12 0.06
N PHE A 68 -3.79 -4.70 -1.13
CA PHE A 68 -3.23 -6.03 -1.28
C PHE A 68 -2.41 -6.11 -2.54
N GLY A 69 -1.50 -7.06 -2.60
CA GLY A 69 -0.64 -7.18 -3.75
C GLY A 69 0.38 -8.28 -3.64
N GLY A 70 1.31 -8.22 -4.59
CA GLY A 70 2.44 -9.12 -4.68
C GLY A 70 3.72 -8.36 -4.94
N GLY A 71 4.78 -8.81 -4.28
CA GLY A 71 6.12 -8.27 -4.41
C GLY A 71 7.12 -9.31 -4.89
N LEU A 72 8.12 -8.85 -5.63
CA LEU A 72 9.36 -9.56 -5.88
C LEU A 72 10.46 -8.90 -5.06
N ARG A 73 11.20 -9.69 -4.27
CA ARG A 73 12.36 -9.22 -3.51
C ARG A 73 13.58 -10.03 -3.90
N SER A 74 14.71 -9.38 -4.12
CA SER A 74 16.00 -10.05 -4.30
C SER A 74 17.16 -9.12 -3.96
N LYS A 75 18.38 -9.64 -4.01
CA LYS A 75 19.60 -8.87 -3.80
C LYS A 75 20.34 -8.64 -5.11
N LEU A 76 20.69 -7.40 -5.39
CA LEU A 76 21.43 -6.98 -6.57
C LEU A 76 22.49 -5.95 -6.15
N PHE A 77 23.75 -6.18 -6.53
CA PHE A 77 24.90 -5.33 -6.20
C PHE A 77 25.04 -4.99 -4.70
N GLY A 78 24.68 -5.92 -3.81
CA GLY A 78 24.74 -5.69 -2.36
C GLY A 78 23.46 -5.11 -1.74
N TYR A 79 22.50 -4.62 -2.54
CA TYR A 79 21.25 -4.01 -2.07
C TYR A 79 20.08 -4.96 -2.20
N PHE A 80 19.15 -4.93 -1.24
CA PHE A 80 17.84 -5.53 -1.46
C PHE A 80 17.01 -4.63 -2.35
N ILE A 81 16.54 -5.18 -3.46
CA ILE A 81 15.59 -4.54 -4.36
C ILE A 81 14.24 -5.20 -4.15
N ARG A 82 13.20 -4.40 -4.00
CA ARG A 82 11.81 -4.84 -3.96
C ARG A 82 11.03 -4.16 -5.08
N TYR A 83 10.24 -4.96 -5.80
CA TYR A 83 9.26 -4.48 -6.77
C TYR A 83 7.88 -4.97 -6.34
N ASP A 84 6.97 -4.07 -6.05
CA ASP A 84 5.60 -4.39 -5.61
C ASP A 84 4.57 -3.91 -6.61
N VAL A 85 3.52 -4.70 -6.78
CA VAL A 85 2.30 -4.31 -7.49
C VAL A 85 1.14 -4.42 -6.49
N ALA A 86 0.50 -3.29 -6.18
CA ALA A 86 -0.53 -3.18 -5.16
C ALA A 86 -1.84 -2.65 -5.72
N TYR A 87 -2.96 -3.22 -5.27
CA TYR A 87 -4.31 -2.69 -5.47
C TYR A 87 -4.78 -2.06 -4.16
N GLY A 88 -5.16 -0.79 -4.20
CA GLY A 88 -5.80 -0.11 -3.06
C GLY A 88 -7.28 -0.48 -2.96
N ILE A 89 -7.79 -0.50 -1.74
CA ILE A 89 -9.21 -0.65 -1.40
C ILE A 89 -9.62 0.61 -0.63
N GLN A 90 -10.58 1.35 -1.17
CA GLN A 90 -11.14 2.55 -0.56
C GLN A 90 -12.66 2.52 -0.74
N ASP A 91 -13.40 2.87 0.32
CA ASP A 91 -14.87 2.84 0.31
C ASP A 91 -15.45 1.46 -0.07
N GLY A 92 -14.73 0.37 0.26
CA GLY A 92 -15.08 -1.01 -0.10
C GLY A 92 -14.82 -1.38 -1.56
N GLU A 93 -14.32 -0.46 -2.37
CA GLU A 93 -14.04 -0.67 -3.79
C GLU A 93 -12.55 -0.88 -4.04
N VAL A 94 -12.23 -1.84 -4.91
CA VAL A 94 -10.86 -2.08 -5.37
C VAL A 94 -10.52 -1.08 -6.48
N ALA A 95 -9.36 -0.43 -6.36
CA ALA A 95 -8.85 0.47 -7.37
C ALA A 95 -8.74 -0.22 -8.74
N SER A 96 -9.23 0.43 -9.80
CA SER A 96 -9.24 -0.11 -11.16
C SER A 96 -7.85 -0.32 -11.76
N LYS A 97 -6.83 0.34 -11.20
CA LYS A 97 -5.44 0.24 -11.64
C LYS A 97 -4.54 -0.02 -10.42
N PRO A 98 -3.58 -0.95 -10.54
CA PRO A 98 -2.60 -1.14 -9.49
C PRO A 98 -1.58 0.01 -9.49
N VAL A 99 -0.91 0.18 -8.35
CA VAL A 99 0.28 1.02 -8.21
C VAL A 99 1.50 0.12 -8.16
N GLN A 100 2.57 0.55 -8.84
CA GLN A 100 3.84 -0.16 -8.87
C GLN A 100 4.87 0.60 -8.05
N TYR A 101 5.58 -0.10 -7.18
CA TYR A 101 6.62 0.47 -6.33
C TYR A 101 7.94 -0.24 -6.58
N VAL A 102 9.03 0.54 -6.61
CA VAL A 102 10.40 0.02 -6.57
C VAL A 102 11.07 0.64 -5.35
N SER A 103 11.70 -0.19 -4.52
CA SER A 103 12.46 0.28 -3.38
C SER A 103 13.80 -0.44 -3.25
N LEU A 104 14.76 0.26 -2.64
CA LEU A 104 16.09 -0.21 -2.34
C LEU A 104 16.29 -0.16 -0.83
N SER A 105 16.75 -1.25 -0.24
CA SER A 105 17.14 -1.32 1.17
C SER A 105 18.58 -1.80 1.32
N LEU A 106 19.25 -1.28 2.34
CA LEU A 106 20.57 -1.72 2.80
C LEU A 106 20.48 -2.79 3.90
N ASP A 107 19.32 -2.94 4.57
CA ASP A 107 19.11 -3.87 5.68
C ASP A 107 17.92 -4.82 5.47
N PHE A 108 17.83 -5.82 6.36
CA PHE A 108 16.98 -7.01 6.26
C PHE A 108 15.57 -6.81 6.83
#